data_AF-A0AA88EFH0-F1
#
_entry.id   AF-A0AA88EFH0-F1
#
_cell.length_a   1.000
_cell.length_b   1.000
_cell.length_c   1.000
_cell.angle_alpha   90.00
_cell.angle_beta   90.00
_cell.angle_gamma   90.00
#
_symmetry.space_group_name_H-M   'P 1'
#
loop_
_entity.id
_entity.type
_entity.pdbx_description
1 polymer ?
#
loop_
_entity_poly.entity_id
_entity_poly.type
_entity_poly.pdbx_seq_one_letter_code
_entity_poly.pdbx_strand_id
1 'polypeptide(L)'
;MNRFGSTPRHDENALAAPNEQGQDDDMLVRAVVAMINSRRNRRRVPQPMHDSILTGSMRVEEILNGHQDVIQGMISMKSSTFRALSNLLGSRELLTPTNHMNVNEQLFIFLAICSQGATN
;
A
#
# COMPACT_ATOMS: atom_id res chain seq x y z
N MET A 1 -80.71 15.69 47.39
CA MET A 1 -80.63 14.36 46.74
C MET A 1 -79.24 14.22 46.14
N ASN A 2 -78.50 13.23 46.63
CA ASN A 2 -77.11 12.88 46.29
C ASN A 2 -76.95 12.37 44.85
N ARG A 3 -75.81 12.67 44.21
CA ARG A 3 -74.81 11.75 43.60
C ARG A 3 -73.52 12.58 43.33
N PHE A 4 -72.51 12.56 44.20
CA PHE A 4 -71.36 11.64 44.24
C PHE A 4 -70.76 11.29 42.87
N GLY A 5 -69.52 11.72 42.66
CA GLY A 5 -68.63 11.36 41.57
C GLY A 5 -67.25 12.01 41.77
N SER A 6 -66.51 11.53 42.77
CA SER A 6 -65.15 11.96 43.12
C SER A 6 -64.09 11.15 42.36
N THR A 7 -63.17 11.86 41.68
CA THR A 7 -61.70 11.58 41.49
C THR A 7 -61.27 10.22 40.88
N PRO A 8 -59.99 9.95 40.47
CA PRO A 8 -58.75 10.72 40.60
C PRO A 8 -57.83 10.78 39.34
N ARG A 9 -56.77 11.58 39.49
CA ARG A 9 -55.49 11.64 38.74
C ARG A 9 -54.95 10.26 38.37
N HIS A 10 -54.19 10.16 37.28
CA HIS A 10 -52.86 9.50 37.29
C HIS A 10 -52.00 10.07 36.15
N ASP A 11 -50.87 10.65 36.54
CA ASP A 11 -49.71 10.83 35.68
C ASP A 11 -49.29 9.46 35.15
N GLU A 12 -49.42 9.25 33.85
CA GLU A 12 -48.73 8.17 33.15
C GLU A 12 -47.78 8.81 32.14
N ASN A 13 -46.66 9.26 32.70
CA ASN A 13 -45.37 9.18 32.04
C ASN A 13 -45.15 7.72 31.62
N ALA A 14 -45.79 7.30 30.54
CA ALA A 14 -45.59 6.01 29.91
C ALA A 14 -44.19 6.04 29.29
N LEU A 15 -43.24 5.60 30.12
CA LEU A 15 -41.98 4.94 29.76
C LEU A 15 -41.85 4.82 28.25
N ALA A 16 -41.04 5.70 27.66
CA ALA A 16 -40.51 5.48 26.33
C ALA A 16 -39.97 4.05 26.31
N ALA A 17 -40.66 3.18 25.58
CA ALA A 17 -40.23 1.82 25.36
C ALA A 17 -38.74 1.88 24.96
N PRO A 18 -37.86 1.05 25.55
CA PRO A 18 -36.50 0.93 25.04
C PRO A 18 -36.64 0.68 23.55
N ASN A 19 -35.99 1.51 22.74
CA ASN A 19 -36.10 1.44 21.29
C ASN A 19 -35.42 0.13 20.83
N GLU A 20 -36.13 -0.99 20.90
CA GLU A 20 -35.63 -2.34 20.59
C GLU A 20 -35.17 -2.44 19.13
N GLN A 21 -35.62 -1.51 18.29
CA GLN A 21 -35.20 -1.36 16.89
C GLN A 21 -33.72 -0.99 16.72
N GLY A 22 -33.08 -0.35 17.71
CA GLY A 22 -31.67 0.05 17.61
C GLY A 22 -30.68 -1.09 17.82
N GLN A 23 -31.06 -2.16 18.54
CA GLN A 23 -30.17 -3.29 18.81
C GLN A 23 -29.97 -4.18 17.59
N ASP A 24 -31.01 -4.37 16.79
CA ASP A 24 -30.96 -5.17 15.56
C ASP A 24 -30.13 -4.47 14.48
N ASP A 25 -30.30 -3.16 14.33
CA ASP A 25 -29.49 -2.35 13.40
C ASP A 25 -28.01 -2.36 13.79
N ASP A 26 -27.68 -2.24 15.08
CA ASP A 26 -26.31 -2.37 15.58
C ASP A 26 -25.73 -3.77 15.34
N MET A 27 -26.55 -4.82 15.48
CA MET A 27 -26.14 -6.18 15.18
C MET A 27 -25.85 -6.37 13.68
N LEU A 28 -26.68 -5.79 12.82
CA LEU A 28 -26.48 -5.80 11.37
C LEU A 28 -25.21 -5.03 10.98
N VAL A 29 -24.99 -3.85 11.54
CA VAL A 29 -23.76 -3.06 11.32
C VAL A 29 -22.53 -3.85 11.77
N ARG A 30 -22.58 -4.49 12.95
CA ARG A 30 -21.47 -5.33 13.46
C ARG A 30 -21.22 -6.54 12.57
N ALA A 31 -22.27 -7.20 12.07
CA ALA A 31 -22.15 -8.32 11.15
C ALA A 31 -21.54 -7.90 9.80
N VAL A 32 -21.96 -6.76 9.25
CA VAL A 32 -21.40 -6.19 8.02
C VAL A 32 -19.93 -5.81 8.22
N VAL A 33 -19.59 -5.15 9.32
CA VAL A 33 -18.21 -4.80 9.66
C VAL A 33 -17.34 -6.05 9.84
N ALA A 34 -17.84 -7.07 10.53
CA ALA A 34 -17.15 -8.36 10.69
C ALA A 34 -16.96 -9.07 9.34
N MET A 35 -17.94 -9.02 8.44
CA MET A 35 -17.85 -9.58 7.09
C MET A 35 -16.82 -8.83 6.22
N ILE A 36 -16.80 -7.49 6.27
CA ILE A 36 -15.83 -6.66 5.55
C ILE A 36 -14.42 -6.92 6.10
N ASN A 37 -14.26 -6.99 7.42
CA ASN A 37 -12.97 -7.23 8.06
C ASN A 37 -12.46 -8.65 7.82
N SER A 38 -13.33 -9.67 7.85
CA SER A 38 -12.96 -11.04 7.51
C SER A 38 -12.58 -11.19 6.03
N ARG A 39 -13.20 -10.43 5.12
CA ARG A 39 -12.77 -10.33 3.71
C ARG A 39 -11.44 -9.57 3.56
N ARG A 40 -11.21 -8.49 4.32
CA ARG A 40 -9.91 -7.78 4.33
C ARG A 40 -8.77 -8.65 4.86
N ASN A 41 -9.03 -9.49 5.85
CA ASN A 41 -8.06 -10.44 6.40
C ASN A 41 -7.78 -11.64 5.46
N ARG A 42 -8.51 -11.75 4.35
CA ARG A 42 -8.22 -12.68 3.24
C ARG A 42 -7.40 -12.04 2.12
N ARG A 43 -6.91 -10.81 2.28
CA ARG A 43 -5.80 -10.33 1.47
C ARG A 43 -4.65 -11.29 1.72
N ARG A 44 -4.38 -12.14 0.72
CA ARG A 44 -3.26 -13.08 0.76
C ARG A 44 -2.04 -12.29 1.21
N VAL A 45 -1.32 -12.80 2.20
CA VAL A 45 0.04 -12.33 2.48
C VAL A 45 0.74 -12.27 1.12
N PRO A 46 1.25 -11.10 0.69
CA PRO A 46 1.97 -11.00 -0.57
C PRO A 46 3.03 -12.08 -0.59
N GLN A 47 2.82 -13.11 -1.40
CA GLN A 47 3.82 -14.14 -1.56
C GLN A 47 4.85 -13.59 -2.53
N PRO A 48 6.14 -13.62 -2.20
CA PRO A 48 7.18 -13.29 -3.15
C PRO A 48 6.97 -14.11 -4.42
N MET A 49 6.73 -13.45 -5.55
CA MET A 49 6.57 -14.11 -6.85
C MET A 49 7.90 -14.69 -7.34
N HIS A 50 9.01 -14.16 -6.82
CA HIS A 50 10.36 -14.56 -7.15
C HIS A 50 11.09 -14.96 -5.87
N ASP A 51 11.80 -16.09 -5.94
CA ASP A 51 12.74 -16.62 -4.96
C ASP A 51 14.18 -16.13 -5.22
N SER A 52 14.34 -15.10 -6.07
CA SER A 52 15.64 -14.54 -6.40
C SER A 52 16.40 -14.15 -5.13
N ILE A 53 17.54 -14.80 -4.91
CA ILE A 53 18.46 -14.54 -3.80
C ILE A 53 18.98 -13.10 -3.87
N LEU A 54 19.07 -12.54 -5.08
CA LEU A 54 19.50 -11.17 -5.31
C LEU A 54 18.29 -10.23 -5.36
N THR A 55 18.31 -9.20 -4.52
CA THR A 55 17.46 -8.02 -4.72
C THR A 55 17.91 -7.29 -6.00
N GLY A 56 17.06 -6.45 -6.58
CA GLY A 56 17.44 -5.70 -7.79
C GLY A 56 18.70 -4.84 -7.56
N SER A 57 18.86 -4.26 -6.38
CA SER A 57 20.05 -3.49 -5.99
C SER A 57 21.32 -4.33 -6.01
N MET A 58 21.24 -5.58 -5.52
CA MET A 58 22.36 -6.51 -5.52
C MET A 58 22.68 -6.95 -6.94
N ARG A 59 21.67 -7.16 -7.79
CA ARG A 59 21.85 -7.48 -9.20
C ARG A 59 22.54 -6.34 -9.96
N VAL A 60 22.16 -5.09 -9.70
CA VAL A 60 22.80 -3.91 -10.31
C VAL A 60 24.25 -3.79 -9.86
N GLU A 61 24.53 -3.99 -8.57
CA GLU A 61 25.92 -4.00 -8.07
C GLU A 61 26.75 -5.14 -8.67
N GLU A 62 26.19 -6.35 -8.81
CA GLU A 62 26.85 -7.47 -9.49
C GLU A 62 27.24 -7.11 -10.93
N ILE A 63 26.33 -6.49 -11.69
CA ILE A 63 26.59 -6.06 -13.07
C ILE A 63 27.66 -4.96 -13.11
N LEU A 64 27.57 -3.98 -12.21
CA LEU A 64 28.53 -2.87 -12.13
C LEU A 64 29.95 -3.32 -11.78
N ASN A 65 30.08 -4.40 -11.01
CA ASN A 65 31.35 -4.99 -10.60
C ASN A 65 31.86 -6.07 -11.56
N GLY A 66 31.04 -6.49 -12.53
CA GLY A 66 31.40 -7.43 -13.58
C GLY A 66 32.23 -6.82 -14.72
N HIS A 67 32.29 -7.54 -15.85
CA HIS A 67 33.03 -7.10 -17.03
C HIS A 67 32.43 -5.83 -17.66
N GLN A 68 33.30 -4.86 -18.02
CA GLN A 68 32.86 -3.57 -18.58
C GLN A 68 32.07 -3.72 -19.89
N ASP A 69 32.39 -4.70 -20.72
CA ASP A 69 31.68 -4.92 -21.99
C ASP A 69 30.21 -5.32 -21.76
N VAL A 70 29.94 -6.04 -20.66
CA VAL A 70 28.57 -6.47 -20.31
C VAL A 70 27.73 -5.25 -19.95
N ILE A 71 28.22 -4.40 -19.04
CA ILE A 71 27.49 -3.20 -18.64
C ILE A 71 27.35 -2.21 -19.81
N GLN A 72 28.40 -2.05 -20.62
CA GLN A 72 28.34 -1.19 -21.79
C GLN A 72 27.35 -1.71 -22.83
N GLY A 73 27.22 -3.03 -22.99
CA GLY A 73 26.18 -3.64 -23.82
C GLY A 73 24.76 -3.44 -23.28
N MET A 74 24.58 -3.37 -21.96
CA MET A 74 23.26 -3.23 -21.33
C MET A 74 22.75 -1.78 -21.26
N ILE A 75 23.62 -0.84 -20.92
CA ILE A 75 23.23 0.56 -20.64
C ILE A 75 24.04 1.59 -21.44
N SER A 76 24.81 1.14 -22.44
CA SER A 76 25.64 1.99 -23.32
C SER A 76 26.62 2.89 -22.57
N MET A 77 26.96 2.55 -21.33
CA MET A 77 27.71 3.39 -20.41
C MET A 77 28.67 2.55 -19.57
N LYS A 78 29.84 3.11 -19.25
CA LYS A 78 30.81 2.49 -18.35
C LYS A 78 30.33 2.54 -16.89
N SER A 79 30.75 1.56 -16.09
CA SER A 79 30.38 1.45 -14.67
C SER A 79 30.77 2.69 -13.85
N SER A 80 31.96 3.25 -14.10
CA SER A 80 32.43 4.47 -13.42
C SER A 80 31.54 5.68 -13.72
N THR A 81 31.17 5.88 -14.99
CA THR A 81 30.27 6.95 -15.41
C THR A 81 28.87 6.76 -14.82
N PHE A 82 28.38 5.52 -14.78
CA PHE A 82 27.11 5.20 -14.15
C PHE A 82 27.10 5.58 -12.66
N ARG A 83 28.14 5.16 -11.90
CA ARG A 83 28.25 5.47 -10.47
C ARG A 83 28.32 6.98 -10.22
N ALA A 84 29.08 7.71 -11.05
CA ALA A 84 29.15 9.17 -10.97
C ALA A 84 27.79 9.83 -11.23
N LEU A 85 27.06 9.37 -12.25
CA LEU A 85 25.73 9.88 -12.58
C LEU A 85 24.72 9.57 -11.48
N SER A 86 24.71 8.34 -10.97
CA SER A 86 23.82 7.94 -9.87
C SER A 86 24.03 8.80 -8.62
N ASN A 87 25.29 9.01 -8.23
CA ASN A 87 25.63 9.87 -7.11
C ASN A 87 25.19 11.32 -7.34
N LEU A 88 25.35 11.84 -8.56
CA LEU A 88 24.91 13.20 -8.91
C LEU A 88 23.39 13.35 -8.82
N LEU A 89 22.64 12.37 -9.33
CA LEU A 89 21.18 12.39 -9.31
C LEU A 89 20.63 12.23 -7.88
N GLY A 90 21.24 11.36 -7.08
CA GLY A 90 20.88 11.18 -5.67
C GLY A 90 21.21 12.40 -4.81
N SER A 91 22.41 12.98 -4.98
CA SER A 91 22.83 14.17 -4.21
C SER A 91 22.04 15.44 -4.53
N ARG A 92 21.47 15.53 -5.73
CA ARG A 92 20.60 16.64 -6.15
C ARG A 92 19.12 16.38 -5.91
N GLU A 93 18.77 15.27 -5.25
CA GLU A 93 17.39 14.84 -5.00
C GLU A 93 16.55 14.72 -6.30
N LEU A 94 17.21 14.54 -7.45
CA LEU A 94 16.56 14.34 -8.74
C LEU A 94 16.05 12.90 -8.88
N LEU A 95 16.67 11.97 -8.16
CA LEU A 95 16.18 10.62 -7.93
C LEU A 95 16.21 10.33 -6.44
N THR A 96 15.07 9.95 -5.89
CA THR A 96 14.93 9.53 -4.49
C THR A 96 14.60 8.03 -4.44
N PRO A 97 15.17 7.28 -3.49
CA PRO A 97 14.76 5.89 -3.27
C PRO A 97 13.25 5.77 -3.07
N THR A 98 12.65 4.71 -3.61
CA THR A 98 11.26 4.33 -3.34
C THR A 98 11.23 3.12 -2.41
N ASN A 99 10.03 2.70 -1.96
CA ASN A 99 9.86 1.59 -1.00
C ASN A 99 10.60 0.30 -1.38
N HIS A 100 10.81 0.03 -2.67
CA HIS A 100 11.40 -1.21 -3.15
C HIS A 100 12.48 -1.01 -4.21
N MET A 101 12.93 0.23 -4.46
CA MET A 101 13.87 0.51 -5.54
C MET A 101 14.78 1.69 -5.21
N ASN A 102 16.08 1.42 -5.12
CA ASN A 102 17.09 2.43 -4.87
C ASN A 102 17.42 3.24 -6.14
N VAL A 103 18.21 4.32 -5.97
CA VAL A 103 18.58 5.22 -7.08
C VAL A 103 19.35 4.48 -8.19
N ASN A 104 20.22 3.54 -7.83
CA ASN A 104 20.97 2.74 -8.81
C ASN A 104 20.03 1.89 -9.66
N GLU A 105 19.07 1.20 -9.06
CA GLU A 105 18.08 0.40 -9.78
C GLU A 105 17.23 1.25 -10.72
N GLN A 106 16.73 2.39 -10.22
CA GLN A 106 15.94 3.32 -11.02
C GLN A 106 16.71 3.80 -12.25
N LEU A 107 17.94 4.26 -12.05
CA LEU A 107 18.79 4.74 -13.14
C LEU A 107 19.16 3.61 -14.10
N PHE A 108 19.48 2.41 -13.59
CA PHE A 108 19.85 1.27 -14.40
C PHE A 108 18.70 0.83 -15.32
N ILE A 109 17.48 0.73 -14.78
CA ILE A 109 16.29 0.39 -15.57
C ILE A 109 16.04 1.44 -16.65
N PHE A 110 16.11 2.72 -16.30
CA PHE A 110 15.93 3.81 -17.25
C PHE A 110 16.92 3.72 -18.42
N LEU A 111 18.21 3.60 -18.12
CA LEU A 111 19.25 3.50 -19.14
C LEU A 111 19.12 2.23 -19.98
N ALA A 112 18.79 1.09 -19.37
CA ALA A 112 18.59 -0.16 -20.09
C ALA A 112 17.44 -0.06 -21.12
N ILE A 113 16.35 0.63 -20.76
CA ILE A 113 15.25 0.92 -21.69
C ILE A 113 15.71 1.84 -22.81
N CYS A 114 16.42 2.93 -22.48
CA CYS A 114 16.94 3.88 -23.48
C CYS A 114 17.93 3.22 -24.46
N SER A 115 18.83 2.36 -23.98
CA SER A 115 19.80 1.64 -24.80
C SER A 115 19.15 0.65 -25.77
N GLN A 116 18.06 0.00 -25.36
CA GLN A 116 17.30 -0.89 -26.25
C GLN A 116 16.53 -0.10 -27.32
N GLY A 117 15.99 1.08 -26.97
CA GLY A 117 15.32 1.96 -27.92
C GLY A 117 16.24 2.58 -28.98
N ALA A 118 17.54 2.71 -28.68
CA ALA A 118 18.54 3.24 -29.60
C ALA A 118 19.08 2.22 -30.63
N THR A 119 18.66 0.95 -30.54
CA THR A 119 19.15 -0.15 -31.39
C THR A 119 18.23 -0.44 -32.59
N ASN A 120 17.23 0.39 -32.89
CA ASN A 120 16.32 0.25 -34.03
C ASN A 120 16.57 1.25 -35.16
#